data_AF-A0A8B8NSF7-F1
#
_entry.id   AF-A0A8B8NSF7-F1
#
_cell.length_a   1.000
_cell.length_b   1.000
_cell.length_c   1.000
_cell.angle_alpha   90.00
_cell.angle_beta   90.00
_cell.angle_gamma   90.00
#
_symmetry.space_group_name_H-M   'P 1'
#
loop_
_entity.id
_entity.type
_entity.pdbx_description
1 polymer ?
#
loop_
_entity_poly.entity_id
_entity_poly.type
_entity_poly.pdbx_seq_one_letter_code
_entity_poly.pdbx_strand_id
1 'polypeptide(L)'
;MALLVPGGCARLRPPSSLRVTNRRFAAPAALSTPQKDAADSVEATSSFFEQDSRPIMLFDGVCNLCNGGVRFVRANDRNRRIRFEALQSEAGKKLLRRSGRDPDDISSVVLVEKER
;
A
#
# COMPACT_ATOMS: atom_id res chain seq x y z
N MET A 1 75.11 -13.38 12.24
CA MET A 1 74.78 -13.80 13.61
C MET A 1 73.31 -14.20 13.63
N ALA A 2 73.04 -15.50 13.54
CA ALA A 2 71.72 -16.07 13.74
C ALA A 2 71.60 -16.50 15.20
N LEU A 3 70.57 -16.03 15.90
CA LEU A 3 70.27 -16.45 17.27
C LEU A 3 69.01 -17.31 17.25
N LEU A 4 69.21 -18.59 17.61
CA LEU A 4 68.20 -19.51 18.12
C LEU A 4 67.73 -19.05 19.50
N VAL A 5 66.42 -19.02 19.76
CA VAL A 5 65.83 -19.29 21.09
C VAL A 5 64.46 -19.99 20.92
N PRO A 6 64.11 -20.99 21.74
CA PRO A 6 63.05 -21.96 21.48
C PRO A 6 61.69 -21.62 22.09
N GLY A 7 60.69 -22.43 21.71
CA GLY A 7 59.28 -22.24 22.02
C GLY A 7 58.86 -22.36 23.49
N GLY A 8 57.70 -21.76 23.75
CA GLY A 8 56.94 -21.88 24.98
C GLY A 8 55.54 -22.42 24.67
N CYS A 9 55.22 -23.55 25.29
CA CYS A 9 53.92 -24.21 25.23
C CYS A 9 52.95 -23.50 26.20
N ALA A 10 51.98 -22.74 25.68
CA ALA A 10 50.98 -22.07 26.50
C ALA A 10 49.75 -22.97 26.71
N ARG A 11 49.50 -23.33 27.97
CA ARG A 11 48.33 -24.09 28.41
C ARG A 11 47.06 -23.25 28.24
N LEU A 12 46.08 -23.76 27.49
CA LEU A 12 44.76 -23.18 27.38
C LEU A 12 43.97 -23.40 28.69
N ARG A 13 43.43 -22.30 29.23
CA ARG A 13 42.56 -22.27 30.39
C ARG A 13 41.30 -21.50 29.99
N PRO A 14 40.12 -22.11 29.86
CA PRO A 14 38.91 -21.36 29.57
C PRO A 14 38.35 -20.83 30.90
N PRO A 15 38.05 -19.53 30.97
CA PRO A 15 36.75 -19.16 31.54
C PRO A 15 36.21 -17.94 30.74
N SER A 16 34.93 -17.60 30.69
CA SER A 16 33.76 -17.96 31.45
C SER A 16 32.57 -17.59 30.56
N SER A 17 31.46 -18.32 30.69
CA SER A 17 30.14 -18.01 30.14
C SER A 17 29.91 -16.52 29.84
N LEU A 18 29.88 -16.15 28.57
CA LEU A 18 29.45 -14.82 28.15
C LEU A 18 27.95 -14.71 28.44
N ARG A 19 27.59 -13.94 29.48
CA ARG A 19 26.23 -13.44 29.66
C ARG A 19 25.95 -12.47 28.53
N VAL A 20 25.19 -12.93 27.53
CA VAL A 20 24.51 -12.06 26.58
C VAL A 20 23.49 -11.26 27.39
N THR A 21 23.83 -10.02 27.73
CA THR A 21 22.87 -9.09 28.28
C THR A 21 21.93 -8.70 27.15
N ASN A 22 20.69 -9.18 27.23
CA ASN A 22 19.61 -8.79 26.35
C ASN A 22 19.32 -7.29 26.57
N ARG A 23 20.03 -6.42 25.83
CA ARG A 23 19.66 -5.01 25.73
C ARG A 23 18.31 -4.95 25.04
N ARG A 24 17.25 -4.91 25.85
CA ARG A 24 15.94 -4.42 25.44
C ARG A 24 16.12 -2.97 25.00
N PHE A 25 16.33 -2.78 23.69
CA PHE A 25 16.04 -1.50 23.08
C PHE A 25 14.52 -1.38 23.05
N ALA A 26 13.97 -0.73 24.09
CA ALA A 26 12.63 -0.18 24.01
C ALA A 26 12.72 1.06 23.09
N ALA A 27 12.70 0.82 21.77
CA ALA A 27 12.31 1.86 20.85
C ALA A 27 10.80 2.08 21.06
N PRO A 28 10.31 3.30 21.34
CA PRO A 28 8.91 3.56 21.16
C PRO A 28 8.66 3.39 19.66
N ALA A 29 7.96 2.33 19.29
CA ALA A 29 7.25 2.29 18.03
C ALA A 29 6.24 3.44 18.11
N ALA A 30 6.65 4.62 17.68
CA ALA A 30 5.70 5.62 17.23
C ALA A 30 5.03 4.98 16.02
N LEU A 31 3.92 4.27 16.26
CA LEU A 31 2.96 3.96 15.23
C LEU A 31 2.49 5.31 14.70
N SER A 32 3.09 5.76 13.60
CA SER A 32 2.50 6.78 12.76
C SER A 32 1.11 6.28 12.40
N THR A 33 0.10 7.08 12.78
CA THR A 33 -1.30 6.79 12.55
C THR A 33 -1.55 6.54 11.06
N PRO A 34 -2.10 5.38 10.67
CA PRO A 34 -2.58 5.14 9.29
C PRO A 34 -3.84 5.95 8.94
N GLN A 35 -4.24 6.87 9.83
CA GLN A 35 -5.62 7.33 9.94
C GLN A 35 -5.83 8.76 9.46
N LYS A 36 -4.75 9.53 9.28
CA LYS A 36 -4.84 10.93 8.85
C LYS A 36 -5.04 11.05 7.33
N ASP A 37 -4.46 10.14 6.56
CA ASP A 37 -4.51 10.16 5.10
C ASP A 37 -5.86 9.67 4.55
N ALA A 38 -6.50 8.72 5.26
CA ALA A 38 -7.80 8.19 4.88
C ALA A 38 -8.93 9.20 5.09
N ALA A 39 -8.93 9.91 6.23
CA ALA A 39 -9.93 10.94 6.53
C ALA A 39 -9.85 12.13 5.55
N ASP A 40 -8.63 12.54 5.18
CA ASP A 40 -8.39 13.58 4.17
C ASP A 40 -8.85 13.13 2.76
N SER A 41 -8.69 11.84 2.46
CA SER A 41 -9.13 11.27 1.18
C SER A 41 -10.65 11.21 1.03
N VAL A 42 -11.42 11.07 2.12
CA VAL A 42 -12.89 11.06 2.07
C VAL A 42 -13.43 12.46 1.73
N GLU A 43 -12.91 13.51 2.37
CA GLU A 43 -13.31 14.88 2.07
C GLU A 43 -12.88 15.28 0.66
N ALA A 44 -11.62 15.00 0.27
CA ALA A 44 -11.13 15.34 -1.06
C ALA A 44 -11.93 14.67 -2.19
N THR A 45 -12.53 13.51 -1.94
CA THR A 45 -13.32 12.78 -2.94
C THR A 45 -14.82 13.01 -2.84
N SER A 46 -15.33 13.68 -1.80
CA SER A 46 -16.75 14.06 -1.70
C SER A 46 -17.14 14.99 -2.85
N SER A 47 -16.20 15.84 -3.28
CA SER A 47 -16.33 16.76 -4.42
C SER A 47 -16.71 16.08 -5.74
N PHE A 48 -16.29 14.82 -5.97
CA PHE A 48 -16.68 14.05 -7.16
C PHE A 48 -18.19 13.75 -7.24
N PHE A 49 -18.92 13.94 -6.14
CA PHE A 49 -20.33 13.63 -6.02
C PHE A 49 -21.24 14.85 -5.77
N GLU A 50 -20.70 16.07 -5.84
CA GLU A 50 -21.47 17.31 -5.62
C GLU A 50 -22.48 17.57 -6.75
N GLN A 51 -22.03 17.43 -8.00
CA GLN A 51 -22.84 17.71 -9.19
C GLN A 51 -23.55 16.46 -9.72
N ASP A 52 -23.07 15.27 -9.33
CA ASP A 52 -23.56 13.99 -9.84
C ASP A 52 -23.34 12.89 -8.80
N SER A 53 -24.42 12.37 -8.23
CA SER A 53 -24.39 11.36 -7.18
C SER A 53 -24.26 9.93 -7.71
N ARG A 54 -24.23 9.70 -9.02
CA ARG A 54 -24.12 8.36 -9.60
C ARG A 54 -22.82 7.69 -9.17
N PRO A 55 -22.80 6.37 -8.92
CA PRO A 55 -21.58 5.67 -8.57
C PRO A 55 -20.54 5.72 -9.70
N ILE A 56 -19.27 5.63 -9.33
CA ILE A 56 -18.12 5.62 -10.23
C ILE A 56 -17.51 4.21 -10.22
N MET A 57 -17.53 3.52 -11.36
CA MET A 57 -16.83 2.27 -11.57
C MET A 57 -15.39 2.56 -11.99
N LEU A 58 -14.45 2.22 -11.13
CA LEU A 58 -13.02 2.21 -11.41
C LEU A 58 -12.63 0.91 -12.11
N PHE A 59 -11.80 1.01 -13.15
CA PHE A 59 -11.35 -0.13 -13.94
C PHE A 59 -9.90 0.04 -14.43
N ASP A 60 -9.23 -1.07 -14.74
CA ASP A 60 -7.92 -1.04 -15.40
C ASP A 60 -8.07 -0.57 -16.86
N GLY A 61 -7.61 0.66 -17.15
CA GLY A 61 -7.66 1.28 -18.46
C GLY A 61 -6.62 0.79 -19.47
N VAL A 62 -5.58 0.05 -19.06
CA VAL A 62 -4.59 -0.55 -19.97
C VAL A 62 -4.90 -2.00 -20.31
N CYS A 63 -5.78 -2.65 -19.54
CA CYS A 63 -6.25 -4.01 -19.81
C CYS A 63 -7.35 -4.05 -20.87
N ASN A 64 -7.12 -4.83 -21.93
CA ASN A 64 -8.10 -5.01 -23.02
C ASN A 64 -9.40 -5.68 -22.55
N LEU A 65 -9.33 -6.61 -21.61
CA LEU A 65 -10.50 -7.28 -21.05
C LEU A 65 -11.38 -6.31 -20.25
N CYS A 66 -10.78 -5.52 -19.36
CA CYS A 66 -11.48 -4.51 -18.56
C CYS A 66 -12.13 -3.45 -19.46
N ASN A 67 -11.40 -2.96 -20.46
CA ASN A 67 -11.93 -2.05 -21.48
C ASN A 67 -13.12 -2.66 -22.25
N GLY A 68 -13.03 -3.94 -22.62
CA GLY A 68 -14.14 -4.69 -23.22
C GLY A 68 -15.36 -4.77 -22.31
N GLY A 69 -15.14 -5.08 -21.02
CA GLY A 69 -16.17 -5.10 -19.98
C GLY A 69 -16.86 -3.75 -19.82
N VAL A 70 -16.12 -2.65 -19.70
CA VAL A 70 -16.68 -1.29 -19.61
C VAL A 70 -17.53 -0.95 -20.84
N ARG A 71 -17.08 -1.30 -22.05
CA ARG A 71 -17.88 -1.10 -23.27
C ARG A 71 -19.19 -1.86 -23.22
N PHE A 72 -19.16 -3.11 -22.75
CA PHE A 72 -20.36 -3.94 -22.56
C PHE A 72 -21.32 -3.31 -21.54
N VAL A 73 -20.84 -2.94 -20.36
CA VAL A 73 -21.67 -2.32 -19.31
C VAL A 73 -22.27 -1.01 -19.80
N ARG A 74 -21.48 -0.16 -20.46
CA ARG A 74 -21.95 1.12 -21.02
C ARG A 74 -23.01 0.94 -22.11
N ALA A 75 -22.90 -0.11 -22.93
CA ALA A 75 -23.91 -0.43 -23.94
C ALA A 75 -25.23 -0.91 -23.33
N ASN A 76 -25.18 -1.53 -22.14
CA ASN A 76 -26.35 -2.08 -21.45
C ASN A 76 -26.96 -1.13 -20.39
N ASP A 77 -26.20 -0.15 -19.90
CA ASP A 77 -26.66 0.85 -18.94
C ASP A 77 -27.42 2.00 -19.63
N ARG A 78 -28.63 1.70 -20.13
CA ARG A 78 -29.47 2.62 -20.92
C ARG A 78 -29.79 3.93 -20.22
N ASN A 79 -29.91 3.89 -18.90
CA ASN A 79 -30.24 5.05 -18.08
C ASN A 79 -28.99 5.81 -17.60
N ARG A 80 -27.79 5.38 -18.04
CA ARG A 80 -26.50 5.95 -17.63
C ARG A 80 -26.43 6.07 -16.10
N ARG A 81 -26.71 5.00 -15.36
CA ARG A 81 -26.65 4.99 -13.90
C ARG A 81 -25.22 4.95 -13.35
N ILE A 82 -24.24 4.56 -14.16
CA ILE A 82 -22.85 4.38 -13.72
C ILE A 82 -21.93 5.32 -14.50
N ARG A 83 -20.96 5.92 -13.79
CA ARG A 83 -19.83 6.65 -14.36
C ARG A 83 -18.60 5.74 -14.39
N PHE A 84 -17.66 5.98 -15.30
CA PHE A 84 -16.47 5.13 -15.45
C PHE A 84 -15.22 5.98 -15.36
N GLU A 85 -14.22 5.52 -14.61
CA GLU A 85 -12.94 6.18 -14.44
C GLU A 85 -11.79 5.15 -14.45
N ALA A 86 -10.68 5.46 -15.11
CA ALA A 86 -9.56 4.54 -15.18
C ALA A 86 -8.75 4.61 -13.87
N LEU A 87 -8.34 3.45 -13.33
CA LEU A 87 -7.53 3.37 -12.10
C LEU A 87 -6.21 4.15 -12.23
N GLN A 88 -5.64 4.19 -13.45
CA GLN A 88 -4.37 4.86 -13.73
C GLN A 88 -4.47 6.38 -13.71
N SER A 89 -5.67 6.96 -13.77
CA SER A 89 -5.85 8.40 -13.73
C SER A 89 -5.65 8.95 -12.32
N GLU A 90 -5.34 10.24 -12.21
CA GLU A 90 -5.21 10.88 -10.90
C GLU A 90 -6.53 10.88 -10.11
N ALA A 91 -7.68 10.93 -10.81
CA ALA A 91 -8.99 10.78 -10.17
C ALA A 91 -9.21 9.34 -9.68
N GLY A 92 -8.86 8.34 -10.50
CA GLY A 92 -8.95 6.92 -10.16
C GLY A 92 -8.13 6.59 -8.90
N LYS A 93 -6.86 7.01 -8.87
CA LYS A 93 -5.97 6.79 -7.70
C LYS A 93 -6.52 7.41 -6.42
N LYS A 94 -7.08 8.63 -6.49
CA LYS A 94 -7.70 9.30 -5.33
C LYS A 94 -8.92 8.52 -4.81
N LEU A 95 -9.80 8.10 -5.72
CA LEU A 95 -10.98 7.30 -5.38
C LEU A 95 -10.61 5.92 -4.81
N LEU A 96 -9.54 5.31 -5.33
CA LEU A 96 -9.04 4.01 -4.87
C LEU A 96 -8.47 4.10 -3.45
N ARG A 97 -7.70 5.15 -3.14
CA ARG A 97 -7.19 5.42 -1.79
C ARG A 97 -8.30 5.60 -0.76
N ARG A 98 -9.38 6.31 -1.13
CA ARG A 98 -10.57 6.42 -0.28
C ARG A 98 -11.17 5.05 0.07
N SER A 99 -11.16 4.11 -0.86
CA SER A 99 -11.65 2.74 -0.63
C SER A 99 -10.72 1.87 0.23
N GLY A 100 -9.63 2.44 0.76
CA GLY A 100 -8.64 1.73 1.58
C GLY A 100 -7.72 0.82 0.76
N ARG A 101 -7.62 1.06 -0.56
CA ARG A 101 -6.79 0.29 -1.49
C ARG A 101 -5.54 1.07 -1.88
N ASP A 102 -4.51 0.32 -2.24
CA ASP A 102 -3.29 0.89 -2.80
C ASP A 102 -3.61 1.58 -4.15
N PRO A 103 -3.12 2.81 -4.41
CA PRO A 103 -3.39 3.54 -5.65
C PRO A 103 -2.91 2.82 -6.93
N ASP A 104 -1.98 1.87 -6.80
CA ASP A 104 -1.43 1.08 -7.90
C ASP A 104 -2.04 -0.35 -7.94
N ASP A 105 -3.07 -0.63 -7.13
CA ASP A 105 -3.86 -1.87 -7.19
C ASP A 105 -4.73 -1.92 -8.46
N ILE A 106 -4.15 -2.43 -9.54
CA ILE A 106 -4.82 -2.66 -10.83
C ILE A 106 -5.52 -4.02 -10.92
N SER A 107 -5.56 -4.80 -9.84
CA SER A 107 -6.04 -6.19 -9.87
C SER A 107 -7.57 -6.33 -9.83
N SER A 108 -8.31 -5.22 -9.79
CA SER A 108 -9.73 -5.23 -9.48
C SER A 108 -10.58 -4.24 -10.30
N VAL A 109 -11.90 -4.41 -10.19
CA VAL A 109 -12.92 -3.42 -10.59
C VAL A 109 -13.61 -2.97 -9.31
N VAL A 110 -13.63 -1.67 -9.07
CA VAL A 110 -14.13 -1.08 -7.81
C VAL A 110 -15.31 -0.17 -8.11
N LEU A 111 -16.41 -0.31 -7.38
CA LEU A 111 -17.53 0.63 -7.44
C LEU A 111 -17.43 1.56 -6.23
N VAL A 112 -17.29 2.87 -6.50
CA VAL A 112 -17.27 3.90 -5.46
C VAL A 112 -18.61 4.62 -5.46
N GLU A 113 -19.27 4.60 -4.30
CA GLU A 113 -20.53 5.27 -4.04
C GLU A 113 -20.27 6.57 -3.26
N LYS A 114 -21.23 7.49 -3.27
CA LYS A 114 -21.05 8.76 -2.57
C LYS A 114 -20.80 8.56 -1.08
N GLU A 115 -21.42 7.56 -0.47
CA GLU A 115 -21.31 7.25 0.96
C GLU A 115 -20.41 6.03 1.27
N ARG A 116 -19.88 5.31 0.27
CA ARG A 116 -19.16 4.05 0.48
C ARG A 116 -18.05 3.80 -0.54
#